data_AF-A0A9W6SGH1-F1
#
_entry.id   AF-A0A9W6SGH1-F1
#
_cell.length_a   1.000
_cell.length_b   1.000
_cell.length_c   1.000
_cell.angle_alpha   90.00
_cell.angle_beta   90.00
_cell.angle_gamma   90.00
#
_symmetry.space_group_name_H-M   'P 1'
#
loop_
_entity.id
_entity.type
_entity.pdbx_description
1 polymer ?
#
loop_
_entity_poly.entity_id
_entity_poly.type
_entity_poly.pdbx_seq_one_letter_code
_entity_poly.pdbx_strand_id
1 'polypeptide(L)'
;MQVNHLEATLEEPRQKPITGEQIIAVHRHLTDRDLNLIDALGQHQVLLLPQITRMFFPSETRARTRLTVLRGLGVVTRFRRSVRPGSQAWRYTLGHVGATIYAHSRGEKPPRVPDTTARLGKLTARRDMEHLLGVNEVLSHLYEHARHTEGAELEECLGEPDSVALTYGFARPDASWVWREGGLSRRFFLEYNTGTESLVRVVRKLRLYDTPLDHEGVVVFVFPNATREANFRFMASDAEQGITVATTSQSFVPISAGRIWWPLAGNERSRLVDFGQP
;
A
#
# COMPACT_ATOMS: atom_id res chain seq x y z
N MET A 1 13.16 -11.79 -30.07
CA MET A 1 11.94 -11.31 -29.38
C MET A 1 11.44 -12.44 -28.48
N GLN A 2 11.89 -12.48 -27.22
CA GLN A 2 11.67 -13.62 -26.34
C GLN A 2 10.30 -13.48 -25.65
N VAL A 3 9.43 -14.46 -25.86
CA VAL A 3 8.08 -14.48 -25.30
C VAL A 3 8.18 -14.83 -23.82
N ASN A 4 8.06 -13.83 -22.95
CA ASN A 4 7.95 -14.02 -21.51
C ASN A 4 6.61 -14.72 -21.22
N HIS A 5 6.65 -16.03 -20.94
CA HIS A 5 5.45 -16.76 -20.54
C HIS A 5 5.08 -16.42 -19.09
N LEU A 6 3.90 -15.84 -18.87
CA LEU A 6 3.32 -15.76 -17.54
C LEU A 6 2.87 -17.16 -17.10
N GLU A 7 3.45 -17.68 -16.02
CA GLU A 7 2.81 -18.73 -15.24
C GLU A 7 1.72 -18.10 -14.37
N ALA A 8 0.56 -17.88 -14.95
CA ALA A 8 -0.65 -17.91 -14.16
C ALA A 8 -0.94 -19.39 -13.90
N THR A 9 -0.62 -19.88 -12.69
CA THR A 9 -1.24 -21.13 -12.24
C THR A 9 -2.72 -20.82 -12.01
N LEU A 10 -3.49 -20.81 -13.11
CA LEU A 10 -4.94 -20.79 -13.12
C LEU A 10 -5.44 -22.18 -12.71
N GLU A 11 -4.99 -22.69 -11.56
CA GLU A 11 -5.71 -23.75 -10.86
C GLU A 11 -6.71 -23.07 -9.92
N GLU A 12 -7.60 -22.27 -10.49
CA GLU A 12 -8.84 -21.92 -9.83
C GLU A 12 -9.89 -22.89 -10.36
N PRO A 13 -10.46 -23.78 -9.51
CA PRO A 13 -11.63 -24.54 -9.94
C PRO A 13 -12.67 -23.53 -10.43
N ARG A 14 -13.44 -23.87 -11.49
CA ARG A 14 -14.52 -23.00 -12.00
C ARG A 14 -15.42 -22.60 -10.82
N GLN A 15 -15.25 -21.40 -10.30
CA GLN A 15 -16.00 -20.91 -9.16
C GLN A 15 -17.38 -20.50 -9.67
N LYS A 16 -18.40 -21.26 -9.26
CA LYS A 16 -19.80 -20.85 -9.43
C LYS A 16 -20.04 -19.53 -8.66
N PRO A 17 -21.02 -18.71 -9.07
CA PRO A 17 -21.43 -17.54 -8.29
C PRO A 17 -21.70 -17.96 -6.85
N ILE A 18 -21.09 -17.24 -5.92
CA ILE A 18 -21.17 -17.58 -4.50
C ILE A 18 -22.52 -17.11 -3.98
N THR A 19 -23.30 -18.00 -3.38
CA THR A 19 -24.59 -17.65 -2.75
C THR A 19 -24.39 -16.95 -1.42
N GLY A 20 -25.39 -16.20 -0.94
CA GLY A 20 -25.33 -15.55 0.37
C GLY A 20 -25.02 -16.53 1.52
N GLU A 21 -25.55 -17.75 1.46
CA GLU A 21 -25.24 -18.82 2.42
C GLU A 21 -23.76 -19.24 2.41
N GLN A 22 -23.14 -19.28 1.24
CA GLN A 22 -21.71 -19.59 1.10
C GLN A 22 -20.83 -18.46 1.64
N ILE A 23 -21.25 -17.19 1.48
CA ILE A 23 -20.57 -16.04 2.11
C ILE A 23 -20.62 -16.17 3.63
N ILE A 24 -21.79 -16.47 4.20
CA ILE A 24 -21.97 -16.67 5.66
C ILE A 24 -21.14 -17.87 6.16
N ALA A 25 -21.07 -18.96 5.38
CA ALA A 25 -20.24 -20.11 5.72
C ALA A 25 -18.75 -19.74 5.73
N VAL A 26 -18.26 -19.01 4.72
CA VAL A 26 -16.86 -18.54 4.69
C VAL A 26 -16.59 -17.59 5.85
N HIS A 27 -17.49 -16.64 6.12
CA HIS A 27 -17.32 -15.67 7.19
C HIS A 27 -17.14 -16.32 8.57
N ARG A 28 -17.80 -17.45 8.83
CA ARG A 28 -17.62 -18.25 10.05
C ARG A 28 -16.21 -18.87 10.20
N HIS A 29 -15.45 -18.95 9.11
CA HIS A 29 -14.07 -19.44 9.11
C HIS A 29 -13.03 -18.33 9.13
N LEU A 30 -13.43 -17.05 9.06
CA LEU A 30 -12.54 -15.90 9.09
C LEU A 30 -12.31 -15.42 10.52
N THR A 31 -11.08 -14.98 10.78
CA THR A 31 -10.69 -14.27 12.00
C THR A 31 -10.58 -12.78 11.71
N ASP A 32 -10.54 -11.94 12.73
CA ASP A 32 -10.34 -10.49 12.57
C ASP A 32 -9.05 -10.17 11.79
N ARG A 33 -8.01 -10.98 12.00
CA ARG A 33 -6.77 -10.89 11.22
C ARG A 33 -7.01 -11.10 9.72
N ASP A 34 -7.88 -12.04 9.35
CA ASP A 34 -8.17 -12.30 7.94
C ASP A 34 -9.02 -11.19 7.34
N LEU A 35 -9.92 -10.59 8.11
CA LEU A 35 -10.67 -9.39 7.71
C LEU A 35 -9.72 -8.21 7.45
N ASN A 36 -8.78 -7.97 8.37
CA ASN A 36 -7.75 -6.94 8.18
C ASN A 36 -6.86 -7.21 6.96
N LEU A 37 -6.54 -8.47 6.67
CA LEU A 37 -5.82 -8.86 5.44
C LEU A 37 -6.67 -8.62 4.18
N ILE A 38 -7.99 -8.90 4.24
CA ILE A 38 -8.91 -8.62 3.14
C ILE A 38 -8.95 -7.12 2.85
N ASP A 39 -9.10 -6.29 3.88
CA ASP A 39 -9.13 -4.84 3.74
C ASP A 39 -7.82 -4.31 3.16
N ALA A 40 -6.67 -4.78 3.66
CA ALA A 40 -5.36 -4.41 3.13
C ALA A 40 -5.17 -4.83 1.66
N LEU A 41 -5.60 -6.03 1.25
CA LEU A 41 -5.54 -6.45 -0.16
C LEU A 41 -6.57 -5.70 -1.02
N GLY A 42 -7.70 -5.29 -0.44
CA GLY A 42 -8.70 -4.46 -1.10
C GLY A 42 -8.15 -3.08 -1.44
N GLN A 43 -7.53 -2.43 -0.45
CA GLN A 43 -6.90 -1.11 -0.55
C GLN A 43 -5.62 -1.10 -1.39
N HIS A 44 -4.71 -2.03 -1.11
CA HIS A 44 -3.34 -2.00 -1.65
C HIS A 44 -3.12 -2.96 -2.81
N GLN A 45 -4.16 -3.67 -3.22
CA GLN A 45 -4.27 -4.56 -4.39
C GLN A 45 -3.38 -5.81 -4.37
N VAL A 46 -2.07 -5.68 -4.10
CA VAL A 46 -1.08 -6.75 -4.22
C VAL A 46 -0.09 -6.71 -3.07
N LEU A 47 0.04 -7.79 -2.31
CA LEU A 47 1.07 -7.92 -1.28
C LEU A 47 1.98 -9.12 -1.54
N LEU A 48 3.24 -9.01 -1.14
CA LEU A 48 4.18 -10.13 -1.05
C LEU A 48 4.02 -10.86 0.28
N LEU A 49 4.49 -12.10 0.33
CA LEU A 49 4.47 -12.88 1.57
C LEU A 49 5.22 -12.21 2.74
N PRO A 50 6.42 -11.61 2.57
CA PRO A 50 7.08 -10.90 3.66
C PRO A 50 6.27 -9.69 4.15
N GLN A 51 5.63 -8.95 3.25
CA GLN A 51 4.75 -7.82 3.58
C GLN A 51 3.55 -8.28 4.41
N ILE A 52 2.83 -9.32 3.95
CA ILE A 52 1.71 -9.93 4.69
C ILE A 52 2.16 -10.42 6.05
N THR A 53 3.35 -11.04 6.12
CA THR A 53 3.89 -11.56 7.36
C THR A 53 4.13 -10.44 8.36
N ARG A 54 4.87 -9.39 7.98
CA ARG A 54 5.12 -8.21 8.82
C ARG A 54 3.83 -7.59 9.34
N MET A 55 2.85 -7.42 8.46
CA MET A 55 1.59 -6.75 8.82
C MET A 55 0.73 -7.59 9.77
N PHE A 56 0.57 -8.90 9.55
CA PHE A 56 -0.52 -9.66 10.17
C PHE A 56 -0.10 -10.91 10.95
N PHE A 57 1.10 -11.44 10.73
CA PHE A 57 1.50 -12.75 11.28
C PHE A 57 2.74 -12.64 12.18
N PRO A 58 2.92 -13.60 13.10
CA PRO A 58 4.14 -13.68 13.91
C PRO A 58 5.30 -14.35 13.17
N SER A 59 5.04 -15.09 12.09
CA SER A 59 6.08 -15.73 11.29
C SER A 59 5.60 -16.08 9.88
N GLU A 60 6.56 -16.23 8.95
CA GLU A 60 6.26 -16.56 7.56
C GLU A 60 5.59 -17.93 7.43
N THR A 61 5.99 -18.92 8.24
CA THR A 61 5.36 -20.25 8.25
C THR A 61 3.87 -20.16 8.57
N ARG A 62 3.50 -19.38 9.61
CA ARG A 62 2.10 -19.18 9.98
C ARG A 62 1.32 -18.46 8.88
N ALA A 63 1.95 -17.45 8.24
CA ALA A 63 1.35 -16.75 7.11
C ALA A 63 1.10 -17.69 5.92
N ARG A 64 2.08 -18.51 5.52
CA ARG A 64 1.94 -19.49 4.42
C ARG A 64 0.82 -20.50 4.68
N THR A 65 0.76 -21.06 5.88
CA THR A 65 -0.31 -22.00 6.26
C THR A 65 -1.68 -21.34 6.15
N ARG A 66 -1.85 -20.13 6.70
CA ARG A 66 -3.14 -19.43 6.65
C ARG A 66 -3.52 -19.02 5.24
N LEU A 67 -2.58 -18.49 4.45
CA LEU A 67 -2.81 -18.12 3.05
C LEU A 67 -3.20 -19.33 2.20
N THR A 68 -2.72 -20.53 2.53
CA THR A 68 -3.15 -21.75 1.83
C THR A 68 -4.63 -22.05 2.08
N VAL A 69 -5.08 -21.91 3.33
CA VAL A 69 -6.50 -22.05 3.70
C VAL A 69 -7.35 -20.98 3.01
N LEU A 70 -6.95 -19.70 3.09
CA LEU A 70 -7.69 -18.59 2.48
C LEU A 70 -7.77 -18.71 0.95
N ARG A 71 -6.76 -19.28 0.30
CA ARG A 71 -6.80 -19.62 -1.13
C ARG A 71 -7.79 -20.74 -1.44
N GLY A 72 -7.83 -21.79 -0.62
CA GLY A 72 -8.83 -22.87 -0.75
C GLY A 72 -10.27 -22.35 -0.59
N LEU A 73 -10.46 -21.33 0.26
CA LEU A 73 -11.73 -20.63 0.43
C LEU A 73 -12.01 -19.58 -0.66
N GLY A 74 -11.10 -19.35 -1.61
CA GLY A 74 -11.20 -18.33 -2.66
C GLY A 74 -11.17 -16.88 -2.17
N VAL A 75 -10.76 -16.65 -0.91
CA VAL A 75 -10.62 -15.32 -0.31
C VAL A 75 -9.42 -14.58 -0.90
N VAL A 76 -8.31 -15.31 -1.06
CA VAL A 76 -7.07 -14.80 -1.64
C VAL A 76 -6.77 -15.60 -2.90
N THR A 77 -6.20 -14.95 -3.91
CA THR A 77 -5.55 -15.61 -5.04
C THR A 77 -4.11 -15.13 -5.16
N ARG A 78 -3.31 -15.78 -6.02
CA ARG A 78 -1.91 -15.38 -6.23
C ARG A 78 -1.47 -15.59 -7.66
N PHE A 79 -0.51 -14.78 -8.09
CA PHE A 79 0.12 -14.87 -9.39
C PHE A 79 1.62 -14.59 -9.28
N ARG A 80 2.39 -14.97 -10.30
CA ARG A 80 3.80 -14.61 -10.43
C ARG A 80 4.17 -14.52 -11.90
N ARG A 81 5.32 -13.89 -12.19
CA ARG A 81 5.92 -13.99 -13.52
C ARG A 81 6.91 -15.13 -13.52
N SER A 82 6.84 -15.98 -14.55
CA SER A 82 7.92 -16.91 -14.85
C SER A 82 9.02 -16.11 -15.56
N VAL A 83 10.23 -16.13 -15.03
CA VAL A 83 11.39 -15.43 -15.58
C VAL A 83 12.47 -16.46 -15.69
N ARG A 84 13.03 -16.70 -16.88
CA ARG A 84 14.08 -17.73 -17.03
C ARG A 84 15.47 -17.10 -16.94
N PRO A 85 16.39 -17.68 -16.15
CA PRO A 85 16.18 -18.78 -15.18
C PRO A 85 15.43 -18.31 -13.91
N GLY A 86 14.52 -19.13 -13.38
CA GLY A 86 13.84 -18.90 -12.10
C GLY A 86 12.34 -18.54 -12.16
N SER A 87 11.87 -17.84 -11.13
CA SER A 87 10.51 -17.31 -11.01
C SER A 87 10.53 -16.16 -10.02
N GLN A 88 9.72 -15.13 -10.27
CA GLN A 88 9.53 -14.08 -9.28
C GLN A 88 8.76 -14.60 -8.07
N ALA A 89 8.87 -13.88 -6.95
CA ALA A 89 8.08 -14.15 -5.75
C ALA A 89 6.57 -14.15 -6.05
N TRP A 90 5.84 -14.96 -5.30
CA TRP A 90 4.37 -14.97 -5.36
C TRP A 90 3.81 -13.63 -4.90
N ARG A 91 2.86 -13.11 -5.67
CA ARG A 91 2.08 -11.90 -5.40
C ARG A 91 0.67 -12.30 -5.05
N TYR A 92 0.18 -11.85 -3.90
CA TYR A 92 -1.16 -12.18 -3.38
C TYR A 92 -2.10 -11.02 -3.61
N THR A 93 -3.35 -11.31 -4.00
CA THR A 93 -4.43 -10.34 -4.22
C THR A 93 -5.76 -10.96 -3.79
N LEU A 94 -6.84 -10.17 -3.73
CA LEU A 94 -8.16 -10.70 -3.42
C LEU A 94 -8.63 -11.69 -4.50
N GLY A 95 -9.06 -12.87 -4.05
CA GLY A 95 -9.88 -13.77 -4.86
C GLY A 95 -11.34 -13.27 -4.89
N HIS A 96 -12.21 -13.95 -5.63
CA HIS A 96 -13.59 -13.50 -5.82
C HIS A 96 -14.37 -13.40 -4.50
N VAL A 97 -14.15 -14.34 -3.58
CA VAL A 97 -14.83 -14.36 -2.28
C VAL A 97 -14.35 -13.18 -1.43
N GLY A 98 -13.04 -12.95 -1.38
CA GLY A 98 -12.46 -11.85 -0.61
C GLY A 98 -12.88 -10.49 -1.17
N ALA A 99 -12.91 -10.35 -2.49
CA ALA A 99 -13.41 -9.14 -3.17
C ALA A 99 -14.90 -8.89 -2.89
N THR A 100 -15.70 -9.95 -2.77
CA THR A 100 -17.10 -9.87 -2.37
C THR A 100 -17.26 -9.42 -0.92
N ILE A 101 -16.47 -9.97 0.00
CA ILE A 101 -16.49 -9.57 1.41
C ILE A 101 -16.06 -8.10 1.57
N TYR A 102 -14.97 -7.71 0.89
CA TYR A 102 -14.48 -6.33 0.87
C TYR A 102 -15.50 -5.33 0.32
N ALA A 103 -16.22 -5.69 -0.75
CA ALA A 103 -17.29 -4.82 -1.27
C ALA A 103 -18.42 -4.65 -0.24
N HIS A 104 -18.85 -5.73 0.41
CA HIS A 104 -19.91 -5.65 1.43
C HIS A 104 -19.48 -4.84 2.66
N SER A 105 -18.23 -4.96 3.13
CA SER A 105 -17.75 -4.17 4.27
C SER A 105 -17.78 -2.66 4.00
N ARG A 106 -17.72 -2.28 2.72
CA ARG A 106 -17.81 -0.88 2.26
C ARG A 106 -19.21 -0.45 1.80
N GLY A 107 -20.22 -1.32 1.92
CA GLY A 107 -21.56 -1.04 1.40
C GLY A 107 -21.63 -0.96 -0.13
N GLU A 108 -20.61 -1.48 -0.83
CA GLU A 108 -20.50 -1.47 -2.28
C GLU A 108 -21.14 -2.72 -2.90
N LYS A 109 -21.49 -2.63 -4.18
CA LYS A 109 -22.03 -3.77 -4.93
C LYS A 109 -20.93 -4.83 -5.13
N PRO A 110 -21.18 -6.11 -4.79
CA PRO A 110 -20.21 -7.17 -5.02
C PRO A 110 -19.81 -7.32 -6.50
N PRO A 111 -18.52 -7.57 -6.78
CA PRO A 111 -18.06 -7.85 -8.14
C PRO A 111 -18.62 -9.20 -8.62
N ARG A 112 -18.77 -9.36 -9.92
CA ARG A 112 -19.03 -10.68 -10.52
C ARG A 112 -17.72 -11.43 -10.73
N VAL A 113 -17.80 -12.73 -10.98
CA VAL A 113 -16.63 -13.56 -11.31
C VAL A 113 -15.83 -12.97 -12.49
N PRO A 114 -16.44 -12.57 -13.63
CA PRO A 114 -15.69 -11.96 -14.73
C PRO A 114 -14.97 -10.67 -14.35
N ASP A 115 -15.54 -9.86 -13.45
CA ASP A 115 -14.92 -8.62 -12.99
C ASP A 115 -13.64 -8.92 -12.20
N THR A 116 -13.68 -9.96 -11.37
CA THR A 116 -12.52 -10.42 -10.58
C THR A 116 -11.44 -11.00 -11.49
N THR A 117 -11.81 -11.82 -12.48
CA THR A 117 -10.88 -12.35 -13.48
C THR A 117 -10.23 -11.24 -14.30
N ALA A 118 -11.01 -10.24 -14.72
CA ALA A 118 -10.49 -9.08 -15.44
C ALA A 118 -9.53 -8.24 -14.57
N ARG A 119 -9.85 -8.06 -13.28
CA ARG A 119 -8.95 -7.40 -12.31
C ARG A 119 -7.62 -8.15 -12.18
N LEU A 120 -7.65 -9.49 -12.04
CA LEU A 120 -6.44 -10.30 -12.00
C LEU A 120 -5.62 -10.16 -13.29
N GLY A 121 -6.28 -10.21 -14.46
CA GLY A 121 -5.64 -9.96 -15.75
C GLY A 121 -4.92 -8.60 -15.80
N LYS A 122 -5.58 -7.53 -15.37
CA LYS A 122 -4.98 -6.19 -15.27
C LYS A 122 -3.76 -6.16 -14.34
N LEU A 123 -3.83 -6.81 -13.18
CA LEU A 123 -2.72 -6.87 -12.23
C LEU A 123 -1.51 -7.63 -12.79
N THR A 124 -1.74 -8.73 -13.51
CA THR A 124 -0.65 -9.49 -14.13
C THR A 124 0.07 -8.71 -15.25
N ALA A 125 -0.69 -7.92 -16.01
CA ALA A 125 -0.20 -7.08 -17.10
C ALA A 125 0.30 -5.69 -16.66
N ARG A 126 0.16 -5.36 -15.37
CA ARG A 126 0.54 -4.05 -14.81
C ARG A 126 2.03 -3.75 -15.06
N ARG A 127 2.32 -2.53 -15.51
CA ARG A 127 3.68 -2.06 -15.87
C ARG A 127 4.44 -1.44 -14.70
N ASP A 128 3.73 -0.83 -13.77
CA ASP A 128 4.21 -0.16 -12.57
C ASP A 128 4.15 -1.07 -11.32
N MET A 129 4.30 -2.39 -11.50
CA MET A 129 4.22 -3.36 -10.39
C MET A 129 5.29 -3.11 -9.31
N GLU A 130 6.51 -2.70 -9.69
CA GLU A 130 7.57 -2.39 -8.73
C GLU A 130 7.26 -1.14 -7.91
N HIS A 131 6.60 -0.15 -8.51
CA HIS A 131 6.09 1.03 -7.82
C HIS A 131 5.03 0.65 -6.78
N LEU A 132 4.01 -0.11 -7.19
CA LEU A 132 2.97 -0.61 -6.28
C LEU A 132 3.57 -1.42 -5.11
N LEU A 133 4.50 -2.33 -5.40
CA LEU A 133 5.14 -3.14 -4.36
C LEU A 133 6.01 -2.30 -3.43
N GLY A 134 6.63 -1.22 -3.93
CA GLY A 134 7.41 -0.28 -3.14
C GLY A 134 6.55 0.55 -2.18
N VAL A 135 5.40 1.05 -2.65
CA VAL A 135 4.38 1.68 -1.81
C VAL A 135 3.96 0.73 -0.68
N ASN A 136 3.64 -0.51 -1.04
CA ASN A 136 3.20 -1.52 -0.08
C ASN A 136 4.32 -1.96 0.88
N GLU A 137 5.59 -1.84 0.49
CA GLU A 137 6.73 -2.09 1.37
C GLU A 137 6.77 -1.05 2.49
N VAL A 138 6.61 0.24 2.16
CA VAL A 138 6.53 1.34 3.14
C VAL A 138 5.40 1.09 4.12
N LEU A 139 4.18 0.85 3.61
CA LEU A 139 3.02 0.59 4.46
C LEU A 139 3.25 -0.63 5.37
N SER A 140 3.83 -1.72 4.85
CA SER A 140 4.09 -2.91 5.65
C SER A 140 5.08 -2.67 6.80
N HIS A 141 6.06 -1.78 6.62
CA HIS A 141 6.98 -1.38 7.68
C HIS A 141 6.34 -0.43 8.69
N LEU A 142 5.39 0.42 8.28
CA LEU A 142 4.61 1.23 9.22
C LEU A 142 3.70 0.36 10.10
N TYR A 143 3.03 -0.64 9.51
CA TYR A 143 2.27 -1.63 10.27
C TYR A 143 3.15 -2.39 11.27
N GLU A 144 4.33 -2.82 10.83
CA GLU A 144 5.29 -3.49 11.71
C GLU A 144 5.74 -2.56 12.84
N HIS A 145 6.03 -1.29 12.55
CA HIS A 145 6.43 -0.33 13.56
C HIS A 145 5.32 -0.10 14.60
N ALA A 146 4.08 0.14 14.17
CA ALA A 146 2.94 0.33 15.07
C ALA A 146 2.74 -0.87 16.01
N ARG A 147 2.90 -2.10 15.49
CA ARG A 147 2.76 -3.33 16.30
C ARG A 147 3.82 -3.51 17.39
N HIS A 148 4.98 -2.86 17.25
CA HIS A 148 6.11 -3.00 18.19
C HIS A 148 6.37 -1.72 19.00
N THR A 149 5.58 -0.67 18.79
CA THR A 149 5.71 0.60 19.51
C THR A 149 4.45 0.83 20.34
N GLU A 150 4.60 0.86 21.66
CA GLU A 150 3.47 1.09 22.57
C GLU A 150 2.81 2.45 22.32
N GLY A 151 1.48 2.45 22.22
CA GLY A 151 0.70 3.65 21.96
C GLY A 151 0.79 4.19 20.52
N ALA A 152 1.44 3.47 19.61
CA ALA A 152 1.47 3.79 18.19
C ALA A 152 0.42 3.01 17.41
N GLU A 153 -0.35 3.69 16.58
CA GLU A 153 -1.38 3.11 15.74
C GLU A 153 -1.31 3.67 14.32
N LEU A 154 -1.50 2.77 13.35
CA LEU A 154 -1.64 3.10 11.94
C LEU A 154 -3.12 3.00 11.59
N GLU A 155 -3.75 4.15 11.40
CA GLU A 155 -5.19 4.29 11.15
C GLU A 155 -5.44 4.73 9.70
N GLU A 156 -6.66 4.48 9.21
CA GLU A 156 -7.11 4.91 7.88
C GLU A 156 -6.06 4.74 6.76
N CYS A 157 -5.46 3.55 6.69
CA CYS A 157 -4.45 3.23 5.69
C CYS A 157 -5.12 2.98 4.33
N LEU A 158 -5.12 3.99 3.46
CA LEU A 158 -5.82 4.02 2.19
C LEU A 158 -4.87 3.81 1.01
N GLY A 159 -5.34 3.11 -0.03
CA GLY A 159 -4.64 3.03 -1.33
C GLY A 159 -4.86 4.27 -2.21
N GLU A 160 -4.23 4.31 -3.38
CA GLU A 160 -4.31 5.45 -4.34
C GLU A 160 -5.74 5.96 -4.56
N PRO A 161 -6.75 5.13 -4.91
CA PRO A 161 -8.07 5.66 -5.28
C PRO A 161 -8.74 6.45 -4.16
N ASP A 162 -8.71 5.92 -2.93
CA ASP A 162 -9.30 6.56 -1.76
C ASP A 162 -8.45 7.77 -1.32
N SER A 163 -7.12 7.68 -1.46
CA SER A 163 -6.21 8.79 -1.13
C SER A 163 -6.37 9.99 -2.09
N VAL A 164 -6.59 9.73 -3.38
CA VAL A 164 -6.92 10.76 -4.39
C VAL A 164 -8.25 11.44 -4.06
N ALA A 165 -9.22 10.70 -3.53
CA ALA A 165 -10.51 11.25 -3.14
C ALA A 165 -10.36 12.23 -1.96
N LEU A 166 -9.48 11.95 -0.99
CA LEU A 166 -9.17 12.87 0.11
C LEU A 166 -8.55 14.20 -0.37
N THR A 167 -7.85 14.18 -1.50
CA THR A 167 -7.28 15.39 -2.12
C THR A 167 -8.21 15.99 -3.17
N TYR A 168 -9.49 15.61 -3.19
CA TYR A 168 -10.52 16.04 -4.15
C TYR A 168 -10.09 15.88 -5.63
N GLY A 169 -9.19 14.95 -5.91
CA GLY A 169 -8.62 14.73 -7.24
C GLY A 169 -7.56 15.74 -7.69
N PHE A 170 -7.19 16.74 -6.89
CA PHE A 170 -6.13 17.71 -7.23
C PHE A 170 -4.75 17.06 -7.23
N ALA A 171 -4.41 16.41 -6.12
CA ALA A 171 -3.24 15.57 -6.00
C ALA A 171 -3.59 14.10 -6.27
N ARG A 172 -2.54 13.28 -6.46
CA ARG A 172 -2.67 11.84 -6.65
C ARG A 172 -1.66 11.08 -5.80
N PRO A 173 -1.81 11.12 -4.46
CA PRO A 173 -0.97 10.33 -3.56
C PRO A 173 -1.08 8.84 -3.88
N ASP A 174 0.04 8.14 -3.77
CA ASP A 174 0.11 6.69 -3.98
C ASP A 174 -0.59 5.92 -2.85
N ALA A 175 -0.57 6.49 -1.64
CA ALA A 175 -1.28 6.02 -0.46
C ALA A 175 -1.42 7.15 0.56
N SER A 176 -2.26 6.95 1.56
CA SER A 176 -2.33 7.83 2.73
C SER A 176 -2.63 7.04 3.99
N TRP A 177 -2.29 7.59 5.14
CA TRP A 177 -2.59 7.01 6.45
C TRP A 177 -2.67 8.09 7.52
N VAL A 178 -3.30 7.77 8.65
CA VAL A 178 -3.17 8.52 9.90
C VAL A 178 -2.16 7.79 10.78
N TRP A 179 -1.16 8.52 11.27
CA TRP A 179 -0.27 8.03 12.32
C TRP A 179 -0.71 8.63 13.65
N ARG A 180 -1.00 7.78 14.64
CA ARG A 180 -1.32 8.19 16.00
C ARG A 180 -0.26 7.64 16.95
N GLU A 181 0.34 8.50 17.76
CA GLU A 181 1.35 8.09 18.75
C GLU A 181 1.40 9.11 19.89
N GLY A 182 1.35 8.63 21.14
CA GLY A 182 1.50 9.51 22.31
C GLY A 182 0.43 10.61 22.43
N GLY A 183 -0.79 10.36 21.93
CA GLY A 183 -1.88 11.34 21.90
C GLY A 183 -1.86 12.29 20.70
N LEU A 184 -0.76 12.32 19.94
CA LEU A 184 -0.66 13.12 18.72
C LEU A 184 -1.18 12.34 17.51
N SER A 185 -1.82 13.04 16.58
CA SER A 185 -2.33 12.44 15.34
C SER A 185 -2.03 13.32 14.13
N ARG A 186 -1.73 12.70 12.98
CA ARG A 186 -1.53 13.41 11.71
C ARG A 186 -1.81 12.51 10.51
N ARG A 187 -2.40 13.09 9.45
CA ARG A 187 -2.54 12.47 8.13
C ARG A 187 -1.24 12.61 7.34
N PHE A 188 -0.85 11.55 6.65
CA PHE A 188 0.29 11.53 5.72
C PHE A 188 -0.17 11.12 4.33
N PHE A 189 0.36 11.78 3.32
CA PHE A 189 0.17 11.48 1.90
C PHE A 189 1.49 11.04 1.28
N LEU A 190 1.56 9.82 0.76
CA LEU A 190 2.79 9.24 0.23
C LEU A 190 2.92 9.47 -1.28
N GLU A 191 4.12 9.89 -1.66
CA GLU A 191 4.63 9.88 -3.02
C GLU A 191 5.88 8.99 -3.06
N TYR A 192 5.73 7.78 -3.61
CA TYR A 192 6.83 6.84 -3.77
C TYR A 192 7.54 7.08 -5.09
N ASN A 193 8.82 7.41 -5.06
CA ASN A 193 9.56 7.72 -6.27
C ASN A 193 10.45 6.55 -6.70
N THR A 194 10.24 6.07 -7.93
CA THR A 194 11.07 5.03 -8.57
C THR A 194 12.26 5.60 -9.36
N GLY A 195 12.42 6.93 -9.40
CA GLY A 195 13.46 7.59 -10.19
C GLY A 195 13.15 7.74 -11.68
N THR A 196 11.98 7.26 -12.13
CA THR A 196 11.59 7.26 -13.55
C THR A 196 11.12 8.62 -14.07
N GLU A 197 10.60 9.49 -13.20
CA GLU A 197 10.22 10.87 -13.55
C GLU A 197 11.35 11.88 -13.27
N SER A 198 11.36 13.03 -13.97
CA SER A 198 12.33 14.10 -13.71
C SER A 198 12.03 14.80 -12.37
N LEU A 199 13.06 15.29 -11.67
CA LEU A 199 12.86 16.01 -10.40
C LEU A 199 12.04 17.30 -10.56
N VAL A 200 12.15 17.99 -11.70
CA VAL A 200 11.28 19.13 -12.03
C VAL A 200 9.80 18.73 -11.97
N ARG A 201 9.46 17.56 -12.51
CA ARG A 201 8.08 17.04 -12.46
C ARG A 201 7.66 16.70 -11.04
N VAL A 202 8.55 16.10 -10.25
CA VAL A 202 8.30 15.79 -8.82
C VAL A 202 8.03 17.07 -8.04
N VAL A 203 8.90 18.09 -8.15
CA VAL A 203 8.72 19.38 -7.45
C VAL A 203 7.42 20.05 -7.87
N ARG A 204 7.03 19.96 -9.15
CA ARG A 204 5.76 20.52 -9.63
C ARG A 204 4.54 19.87 -8.96
N LYS A 205 4.61 18.60 -8.52
CA LYS A 205 3.51 17.93 -7.80
C LYS A 205 3.18 18.63 -6.48
N LEU A 206 4.14 19.29 -5.82
CA LEU A 206 3.93 19.98 -4.55
C LEU A 206 2.82 21.03 -4.65
N ARG A 207 2.71 21.73 -5.78
CA ARG A 207 1.65 22.71 -6.04
C ARG A 207 0.24 22.10 -6.08
N LEU A 208 0.12 20.80 -6.29
CA LEU A 208 -1.17 20.10 -6.30
C LEU A 208 -1.67 19.80 -4.89
N TYR A 209 -0.78 19.84 -3.89
CA TYR A 209 -1.12 19.72 -2.47
C TYR A 209 -1.31 21.08 -1.80
N ASP A 210 -0.86 22.17 -2.42
CA ASP A 210 -1.08 23.54 -1.97
C ASP A 210 -2.47 24.04 -2.41
N THR A 211 -3.53 23.33 -2.01
CA THR A 211 -4.90 23.68 -2.36
C THR A 211 -5.63 24.37 -1.20
N PRO A 212 -6.60 25.27 -1.47
CA PRO A 212 -7.35 25.98 -0.44
C PRO A 212 -8.27 25.10 0.42
N LEU A 213 -8.40 23.82 0.06
CA LEU A 213 -9.13 22.84 0.84
C LEU A 213 -8.16 22.39 1.93
N ASP A 214 -8.49 22.69 3.19
CA ASP A 214 -7.64 22.52 4.36
C ASP A 214 -7.34 21.05 4.67
N HIS A 215 -6.59 20.38 3.79
CA HIS A 215 -5.98 19.09 4.06
C HIS A 215 -4.76 19.34 4.94
N GLU A 216 -4.96 19.23 6.25
CA GLU A 216 -3.93 19.27 7.30
C GLU A 216 -3.02 18.03 7.27
N GLY A 217 -2.57 17.62 6.08
CA GLY A 217 -1.71 16.47 5.88
C GLY A 217 -0.24 16.85 5.77
N VAL A 218 0.62 15.84 5.96
CA VAL A 218 2.05 15.91 5.63
C VAL A 218 2.29 15.13 4.36
N VAL A 219 2.88 15.76 3.34
CA VAL A 219 3.28 15.05 2.12
C VAL A 219 4.65 14.42 2.36
N VAL A 220 4.74 13.11 2.21
CA VAL A 220 5.99 12.37 2.40
C VAL A 220 6.48 11.76 1.10
N PHE A 221 7.74 12.04 0.75
CA PHE A 221 8.38 11.46 -0.42
C PHE A 221 9.38 10.37 -0.01
N VAL A 222 9.31 9.22 -0.69
CA VAL A 222 10.31 8.16 -0.56
C VAL A 222 11.10 8.08 -1.87
N PHE A 223 12.37 8.49 -1.83
CA PHE A 223 13.24 8.49 -3.00
C PHE A 223 14.03 7.18 -3.15
N PRO A 224 14.49 6.83 -4.37
CA PRO A 224 15.25 5.60 -4.57
C PRO A 224 16.64 5.63 -3.93
N ASN A 225 17.21 6.81 -3.67
CA ASN A 225 18.49 6.96 -2.99
C ASN A 225 18.66 8.37 -2.40
N ALA A 226 19.61 8.50 -1.47
CA ALA A 226 19.93 9.74 -0.78
C ALA A 226 20.38 10.87 -1.73
N THR A 227 21.08 10.56 -2.82
CA THR A 227 21.50 11.58 -3.80
C THR A 227 20.30 12.25 -4.47
N ARG A 228 19.30 11.46 -4.86
CA ARG A 228 18.08 11.97 -5.47
C ARG A 228 17.20 12.72 -4.47
N GLU A 229 17.15 12.26 -3.23
CA GLU A 229 16.52 12.98 -2.12
C GLU A 229 17.15 14.37 -1.95
N ALA A 230 18.49 14.45 -1.86
CA ALA A 230 19.20 15.72 -1.71
C ALA A 230 18.95 16.68 -2.88
N ASN A 231 19.01 16.19 -4.12
CA ASN A 231 18.71 17.00 -5.31
C ASN A 231 17.26 17.50 -5.34
N PHE A 232 16.29 16.67 -4.94
CA PHE A 232 14.90 17.10 -4.79
C PHE A 232 14.79 18.24 -3.78
N ARG A 233 15.38 18.07 -2.59
CA ARG A 233 15.34 19.08 -1.52
C ARG A 233 15.95 20.40 -1.96
N PHE A 234 17.09 20.37 -2.65
CA PHE A 234 17.73 21.56 -3.23
C PHE A 234 16.82 22.27 -4.25
N MET A 235 16.10 21.53 -5.08
CA MET A 235 15.17 22.14 -6.04
C MET A 235 13.85 22.62 -5.42
N ALA A 236 13.46 22.02 -4.30
CA ALA A 236 12.21 22.33 -3.61
C ALA A 236 12.36 23.46 -2.57
N SER A 237 13.58 23.85 -2.19
CA SER A 237 13.83 24.91 -1.21
C SER A 237 13.34 26.29 -1.66
N ASP A 238 13.33 26.53 -2.98
CA ASP A 238 12.91 27.81 -3.56
C ASP A 238 11.39 27.89 -3.78
N ALA A 239 10.66 26.80 -3.52
CA ALA A 239 9.21 26.79 -3.64
C ALA A 239 8.59 27.21 -2.30
N GLU A 240 8.05 28.44 -2.24
CA GLU A 240 7.11 28.84 -1.19
C GLU A 240 5.96 27.82 -1.14
N GLN A 241 5.74 27.22 0.02
CA GLN A 241 4.79 26.12 0.18
C GLN A 241 3.97 26.33 1.44
N GLY A 242 2.65 26.41 1.30
CA GLY A 242 1.69 26.35 2.41
C GLY A 242 1.52 24.95 3.00
N ILE A 243 2.37 23.99 2.61
CA ILE A 243 2.24 22.57 2.95
C ILE A 243 3.44 22.06 3.76
N THR A 244 3.19 21.07 4.62
CA THR A 244 4.26 20.36 5.33
C THR A 244 4.76 19.20 4.48
N VAL A 245 6.05 19.19 4.17
CA VAL A 245 6.70 18.14 3.37
C VAL A 245 7.84 17.50 4.15
N ALA A 246 7.94 16.17 4.09
CA ALA A 246 9.11 15.44 4.56
C ALA A 246 9.60 14.43 3.53
N THR A 247 10.88 14.12 3.56
CA THR A 247 11.52 13.22 2.60
C THR A 247 12.28 12.10 3.30
N THR A 248 12.37 10.95 2.66
CA THR A 248 13.33 9.92 3.00
C THR A 248 13.80 9.22 1.73
N SER A 249 14.64 8.20 1.88
CA SER A 249 15.06 7.38 0.75
C SER A 249 15.12 5.91 1.13
N GLN A 250 15.08 5.04 0.11
CA GLN A 250 15.24 3.60 0.23
C GLN A 250 16.62 3.18 0.77
N SER A 251 17.53 4.13 1.03
CA SER A 251 18.75 3.88 1.80
C SER A 251 18.49 3.70 3.31
N PHE A 252 17.32 4.11 3.80
CA PHE A 252 16.90 4.00 5.20
C PHE A 252 15.86 2.88 5.38
N VAL A 253 16.30 1.62 5.24
CA VAL A 253 15.46 0.44 5.49
C VAL A 253 15.65 -0.03 6.94
N PRO A 254 14.57 -0.31 7.70
CA PRO A 254 13.17 -0.22 7.31
C PRO A 254 12.66 1.23 7.22
N ILE A 255 11.79 1.50 6.24
CA ILE A 255 11.07 2.77 6.13
C ILE A 255 9.93 2.76 7.16
N SER A 256 10.27 3.08 8.40
CA SER A 256 9.38 3.03 9.56
C SER A 256 8.91 4.42 10.00
N ALA A 257 8.12 4.50 11.07
CA ALA A 257 7.72 5.78 11.68
C ALA A 257 8.85 6.45 12.49
N GLY A 258 10.02 5.81 12.57
CA GLY A 258 11.18 6.30 13.31
C GLY A 258 11.85 7.54 12.69
N ARG A 259 13.02 7.91 13.24
CA ARG A 259 13.75 9.15 12.89
C ARG A 259 14.45 9.07 11.53
N ILE A 260 13.67 8.96 10.47
CA ILE A 260 14.14 8.83 9.09
C ILE A 260 13.52 9.86 8.14
N TRP A 261 12.59 10.69 8.62
CA TRP A 261 11.87 11.64 7.80
C TRP A 261 12.52 13.01 7.91
N TRP A 262 13.06 13.54 6.82
CA TRP A 262 13.71 14.85 6.79
C TRP A 262 12.69 15.92 6.40
N PRO A 263 12.22 16.78 7.32
CA PRO A 263 11.31 17.88 6.97
C PRO A 263 11.98 18.80 5.95
N LEU A 264 11.24 19.30 4.96
CA LEU A 264 11.81 20.17 3.93
C LEU A 264 12.37 21.47 4.52
N ALA A 265 11.66 22.06 5.49
CA ALA A 265 12.09 23.24 6.24
C ALA A 265 13.07 22.94 7.40
N GLY A 266 13.40 21.66 7.65
CA GLY A 266 14.22 21.23 8.78
C GLY A 266 15.66 20.86 8.40
N ASN A 267 16.56 20.92 9.37
CA ASN A 267 17.97 20.54 9.24
C ASN A 267 18.27 19.11 9.76
N GLU A 268 17.33 18.48 10.45
CA GLU A 268 17.47 17.14 11.02
C GLU A 268 16.33 16.22 10.62
N ARG A 269 16.51 14.90 10.78
CA ARG A 269 15.45 13.92 10.59
C ARG A 269 14.57 13.82 11.85
N SER A 270 13.30 13.58 11.62
CA SER A 270 12.23 13.47 12.61
C SER A 270 11.49 12.14 12.48
N ARG A 271 10.76 11.77 13.54
CA ARG A 271 9.78 10.68 13.52
C ARG A 271 8.47 11.18 12.94
N LEU A 272 7.57 10.26 12.55
CA LEU A 272 6.23 10.66 12.10
C LEU A 272 5.43 11.39 13.19
N VAL A 273 5.53 10.93 14.44
CA VAL A 273 4.86 11.57 15.59
C VAL A 273 5.27 13.03 15.81
N ASP A 274 6.49 13.40 15.41
CA ASP A 274 7.01 14.77 15.59
C ASP A 274 6.33 15.77 14.61
N PHE A 275 5.52 15.29 13.65
CA PHE A 275 4.65 16.12 12.81
C PHE A 275 3.19 16.16 13.31
N GLY A 276 2.91 15.45 14.41
CA GLY A 276 1.60 15.39 15.04
C GLY A 276 1.16 16.73 15.62
N GLN A 277 -0.14 16.96 15.61
CA GLN A 277 -0.76 18.02 16.42
C GLN A 277 -1.41 17.40 17.67
N PRO A 278 -1.52 18.18 18.78
CA PRO A 278 -2.21 17.75 20.00
C PRO A 278 -3.66 17.33 19.80
#